data_AF-A0A2W4WE84-F1
#
_entry.id   AF-A0A2W4WE84-F1
#
_cell.length_a   1.000
_cell.length_b   1.000
_cell.length_c   1.000
_cell.angle_alpha   90.00
_cell.angle_beta   90.00
_cell.angle_gamma   90.00
#
_symmetry.space_group_name_H-M   'P 1'
#
loop_
_entity.id
_entity.type
_entity.pdbx_description
1 polymer ?
#
loop_
_entity_poly.entity_id
_entity_poly.type
_entity_poly.pdbx_seq_one_letter_code
_entity_poly.pdbx_strand_id
1 'polypeptide(L)'
;MQRLTAKDLQRRYRAGERNFAGVDLSGESLRGMNLKGINLAGADLSRTDIRGTRFVNANLQGTQFTQARAGLQRRWLRKGSLPPRQTTLLKRPEIGA
;
A
#
# COMPACT_ATOMS: atom_id res chain seq x y z
N MET A 1 -10.93 -10.76 14.37
CA MET A 1 -10.20 -9.67 13.65
C MET A 1 -10.46 -8.37 14.38
N GLN A 2 -9.41 -7.59 14.66
CA GLN A 2 -9.54 -6.25 15.30
C GLN A 2 -9.78 -5.20 14.20
N ARG A 3 -10.90 -4.49 14.26
CA ARG A 3 -11.15 -3.36 13.34
C ARG A 3 -10.31 -2.16 13.74
N LEU A 4 -9.67 -1.54 12.75
CA LEU A 4 -8.81 -0.38 12.94
C LEU A 4 -9.16 0.70 11.92
N THR A 5 -9.15 1.97 12.32
CA THR A 5 -9.28 3.07 11.35
C THR A 5 -7.93 3.44 10.74
N ALA A 6 -7.92 4.07 9.57
CA ALA A 6 -6.69 4.58 8.95
C ALA A 6 -5.94 5.56 9.87
N LYS A 7 -6.68 6.36 10.66
CA LYS A 7 -6.08 7.29 11.63
C LYS A 7 -5.38 6.54 12.77
N ASP A 8 -5.96 5.45 13.24
CA ASP A 8 -5.38 4.64 14.31
C ASP A 8 -4.13 3.92 13.83
N LEU A 9 -4.19 3.35 12.63
CA LEU A 9 -3.04 2.75 11.95
C LEU A 9 -1.90 3.77 11.85
N GLN A 10 -2.20 5.00 11.41
CA GLN A 10 -1.20 6.04 11.26
C GLN A 10 -0.57 6.43 12.60
N ARG A 11 -1.35 6.57 13.68
CA ARG A 11 -0.82 6.93 15.00
C ARG A 11 0.11 5.83 15.52
N ARG A 12 -0.33 4.58 15.48
CA ARG A 12 0.44 3.41 15.92
C ARG A 12 1.71 3.19 15.10
N TYR A 13 1.61 3.30 13.77
CA TYR A 13 2.76 3.21 12.89
C TYR A 13 3.79 4.32 13.15
N ARG A 14 3.34 5.55 13.43
CA ARG A 14 4.22 6.66 13.81
C ARG A 14 4.85 6.47 15.20
N ALA A 15 4.20 5.75 16.10
CA ALA A 15 4.75 5.36 17.40
C ALA A 15 5.80 4.22 17.32
N GLY A 16 6.04 3.67 16.12
CA GLY A 16 7.03 2.62 15.91
C GLY A 16 6.44 1.22 15.78
N GLU A 17 5.13 1.06 15.98
CA GLU A 17 4.46 -0.23 15.80
C GLU A 17 4.56 -0.66 14.33
N ARG A 18 4.89 -1.92 14.10
CA ARG A 18 4.99 -2.51 12.75
C ARG A 18 4.11 -3.73 12.59
N ASN A 19 3.61 -4.32 13.67
CA ASN A 19 2.80 -5.52 13.61
C ASN A 19 1.30 -5.19 13.60
N PHE A 20 0.68 -5.36 12.45
CA PHE A 20 -0.75 -5.18 12.22
C PHE A 20 -1.32 -6.44 11.53
N ALA A 21 -0.81 -7.62 11.88
CA ALA A 21 -1.32 -8.87 11.34
C ALA A 21 -2.78 -9.13 11.76
N GLY A 22 -3.61 -9.61 10.84
CA GLY A 22 -5.01 -9.98 11.11
C GLY A 22 -5.96 -8.82 11.45
N VAL A 23 -5.55 -7.57 11.23
CA VAL A 23 -6.42 -6.41 11.43
C VAL A 23 -7.45 -6.28 10.30
N ASP A 24 -8.60 -5.71 10.62
CA ASP A 24 -9.61 -5.31 9.64
C ASP A 24 -9.48 -3.81 9.36
N LEU A 25 -9.05 -3.49 8.14
CA LEU A 25 -8.93 -2.15 7.56
C LEU A 25 -9.90 -1.98 6.37
N SER A 26 -10.91 -2.85 6.27
CA SER A 26 -11.80 -2.88 5.12
C SER A 26 -12.58 -1.55 4.96
N GLY A 27 -12.62 -1.06 3.72
CA GLY A 27 -13.26 0.22 3.37
C GLY A 27 -12.50 1.48 3.77
N GLU A 28 -11.34 1.37 4.40
CA GLU A 28 -10.55 2.53 4.83
C GLU A 28 -9.82 3.22 3.66
N SER A 29 -9.29 4.42 3.91
CA SER A 29 -8.43 5.12 2.96
C SER A 29 -7.00 5.21 3.46
N LEU A 30 -6.10 4.43 2.86
CA LEU A 30 -4.66 4.43 3.15
C LEU A 30 -3.86 5.27 2.12
N ARG A 31 -4.55 6.09 1.33
CA ARG A 31 -4.01 6.79 0.17
C ARG A 31 -2.77 7.59 0.50
N GLY A 32 -1.66 7.31 -0.20
CA GLY A 32 -0.40 8.07 -0.04
C GLY A 32 0.39 7.78 1.23
N MET A 33 -0.05 6.83 2.08
CA MET A 33 0.68 6.49 3.30
C MET A 33 2.00 5.78 2.99
N ASN A 34 3.02 6.04 3.81
CA ASN A 34 4.26 5.28 3.78
C ASN A 34 4.21 4.19 4.87
N LEU A 35 3.99 2.95 4.45
CA LEU A 35 3.91 1.78 5.33
C LEU A 35 5.10 0.84 5.10
N LYS A 36 6.30 1.41 4.97
CA LYS A 36 7.54 0.64 4.79
C LYS A 36 7.73 -0.32 5.97
N GLY A 37 8.01 -1.60 5.69
CA GLY A 37 8.28 -2.61 6.71
C GLY A 37 7.08 -3.01 7.57
N ILE A 38 5.85 -2.64 7.19
CA ILE A 38 4.66 -3.01 7.97
C ILE A 38 4.38 -4.51 7.81
N ASN A 39 3.95 -5.17 8.88
CA ASN A 39 3.36 -6.51 8.81
C ASN A 39 1.84 -6.41 8.80
N LEU A 40 1.21 -6.78 7.69
CA LEU A 40 -0.23 -6.86 7.49
C LEU A 40 -0.66 -8.29 7.15
N ALA A 41 0.13 -9.30 7.53
CA ALA A 41 -0.18 -10.69 7.23
C ALA A 41 -1.59 -11.07 7.72
N GLY A 42 -2.40 -11.67 6.85
CA GLY A 42 -3.79 -12.03 7.16
C GLY A 42 -4.74 -10.85 7.40
N ALA A 43 -4.33 -9.60 7.19
CA ALA A 43 -5.20 -8.44 7.34
C ALA A 43 -6.26 -8.37 6.25
N ASP A 44 -7.38 -7.71 6.53
CA ASP A 44 -8.40 -7.40 5.54
C ASP A 44 -8.28 -5.95 5.05
N LEU A 45 -7.88 -5.79 3.78
CA LEU A 45 -7.84 -4.51 3.05
C LEU A 45 -8.93 -4.45 1.97
N SER A 46 -9.99 -5.25 2.08
CA SER A 46 -11.09 -5.24 1.11
C SER A 46 -11.73 -3.86 1.00
N ARG A 47 -12.05 -3.42 -0.22
CA ARG A 47 -12.62 -2.09 -0.52
C ARG A 47 -11.76 -0.89 -0.08
N THR A 48 -10.50 -1.11 0.32
CA THR A 48 -9.60 -0.04 0.79
C THR A 48 -9.05 0.77 -0.38
N ASP A 49 -8.91 2.08 -0.23
CA ASP A 49 -8.16 2.92 -1.18
C ASP A 49 -6.67 2.96 -0.83
N ILE A 50 -5.87 2.19 -1.56
CA ILE A 50 -4.41 2.07 -1.37
C ILE A 50 -3.61 2.84 -2.44
N ARG A 51 -4.22 3.78 -3.16
CA ARG A 51 -3.54 4.51 -4.25
C ARG A 51 -2.35 5.33 -3.74
N GLY A 52 -1.17 5.02 -4.27
CA GLY A 52 0.10 5.62 -3.86
C GLY A 52 0.52 5.33 -2.42
N THR A 53 -0.09 4.34 -1.76
CA THR A 53 0.43 3.76 -0.52
C THR A 53 1.73 3.02 -0.84
N ARG A 54 2.75 3.16 0.02
CA ARG A 54 4.04 2.50 -0.15
C ARG A 54 4.16 1.32 0.81
N PHE A 55 4.18 0.11 0.26
CA PHE A 55 4.34 -1.15 0.99
C PHE A 55 5.77 -1.73 0.85
N VAL A 56 6.79 -0.88 0.73
CA VAL A 56 8.19 -1.33 0.58
C VAL A 56 8.58 -2.21 1.78
N ASN A 57 9.09 -3.42 1.53
CA ASN A 57 9.43 -4.40 2.57
C ASN A 57 8.27 -4.78 3.50
N ALA A 58 7.01 -4.58 3.11
CA ALA A 58 5.87 -4.98 3.91
C ALA A 58 5.62 -6.50 3.80
N ASN A 59 5.19 -7.12 4.90
CA ASN A 59 4.62 -8.47 4.86
C ASN A 59 3.12 -8.38 4.56
N LEU A 60 2.72 -8.86 3.38
CA LEU A 60 1.33 -8.89 2.91
C LEU A 60 0.82 -10.34 2.70
N GLN A 61 1.46 -11.32 3.33
CA GLN A 61 1.09 -12.73 3.16
C GLN A 61 -0.34 -12.98 3.66
N GLY A 62 -1.20 -13.51 2.80
CA GLY A 62 -2.60 -13.80 3.14
C GLY A 62 -3.47 -12.56 3.38
N THR A 63 -2.98 -11.36 3.06
CA THR A 63 -3.77 -10.13 3.14
C THR A 63 -4.86 -10.13 2.06
N GLN A 64 -6.09 -9.79 2.42
CA GLN A 64 -7.21 -9.71 1.49
C GLN A 64 -7.29 -8.34 0.83
N PHE A 65 -7.34 -8.29 -0.50
CA PHE A 65 -7.43 -7.04 -1.29
C PHE A 65 -8.70 -6.96 -2.15
N THR A 66 -9.75 -7.71 -1.79
CA THR A 66 -10.99 -7.80 -2.57
C THR A 66 -11.60 -6.42 -2.80
N GLN A 67 -11.79 -6.01 -4.05
CA GLN A 67 -12.30 -4.67 -4.41
C GLN A 67 -11.43 -3.49 -3.93
N ALA A 68 -10.18 -3.72 -3.53
CA ALA A 68 -9.27 -2.64 -3.17
C ALA A 68 -8.95 -1.75 -4.38
N ARG A 69 -8.87 -0.43 -4.16
CA ARG A 69 -8.54 0.54 -5.20
C ARG A 69 -7.04 0.77 -5.20
N ALA A 70 -6.35 0.18 -6.17
CA ALA A 70 -4.93 0.38 -6.42
C ALA A 70 -4.68 1.33 -7.62
N GLY A 71 -3.42 1.65 -7.87
CA GLY A 71 -2.99 2.42 -9.04
C GLY A 71 -2.56 3.86 -8.74
N LEU A 72 -2.44 4.65 -9.82
CA LEU A 72 -1.94 6.01 -9.77
C LEU A 72 -2.95 6.95 -9.10
N GLN A 73 -2.46 7.86 -8.26
CA GLN A 73 -3.25 8.99 -7.80
C GLN A 73 -3.55 9.94 -8.98
N ARG A 74 -4.77 10.51 -9.03
CA ARG A 74 -5.19 11.45 -10.09
C ARG A 74 -4.23 12.61 -10.29
N ARG A 75 -3.47 13.00 -9.26
CA ARG A 75 -2.45 14.04 -9.34
C ARG A 75 -1.36 13.72 -10.38
N TRP A 76 -0.98 12.45 -10.54
CA TRP A 76 0.03 12.02 -11.51
C TRP A 76 -0.50 12.04 -12.96
N LEU A 77 -1.81 11.97 -13.14
CA LEU A 77 -2.45 11.99 -14.46
C LEU A 77 -2.64 13.41 -15.02
N ARG A 78 -2.55 14.47 -14.19
CA ARG A 78 -2.80 15.86 -14.63
C ARG A 78 -1.58 16.60 -15.19
N LYS A 79 -0.35 16.18 -14.88
CA LYS A 79 0.87 16.92 -15.26
C LYS A 79 1.87 16.12 -16.11
N GLY A 80 1.55 14.89 -16.53
CA GLY A 80 2.53 14.00 -17.17
C GLY A 80 3.70 13.59 -16.26
N SER A 81 3.74 14.08 -15.02
CA SER A 81 4.70 13.69 -14.00
C SER A 81 4.27 12.33 -13.45
N LEU A 82 5.02 11.29 -13.78
CA LEU A 82 4.91 10.00 -13.10
C LEU A 82 5.51 10.11 -11.69
N PRO A 83 5.05 9.32 -10.70
CA PRO A 83 5.71 9.25 -9.41
C PRO A 83 7.19 8.88 -9.58
N PRO A 84 8.10 9.46 -8.75
CA PRO A 84 9.51 9.07 -8.77
C PRO A 84 9.58 7.55 -8.56
N ARG A 85 10.21 6.87 -9.53
CA ARG A 85 10.29 5.41 -9.62
C ARG A 85 10.78 4.84 -8.29
N GLN A 86 9.92 4.11 -7.57
CA GLN A 86 10.40 3.16 -6.57
C GLN A 86 10.78 1.90 -7.36
N THR A 87 12.07 1.84 -7.71
CA THR A 87 12.74 1.00 -8.71
C THR A 87 12.45 -0.52 -8.63
N THR A 88 12.39 -1.18 -9.81
CA THR A 88 13.13 -2.41 -10.24
C THR A 88 12.27 -3.33 -11.14
N LEU A 89 12.84 -3.77 -12.28
CA LEU A 89 12.33 -4.75 -13.27
C LEU A 89 11.31 -4.29 -14.32
N LEU A 90 11.73 -3.36 -15.18
CA LEU A 90 11.55 -3.57 -16.61
C LEU A 90 12.96 -3.66 -17.20
N LYS A 91 13.51 -4.88 -17.25
CA LYS A 91 14.55 -5.16 -18.23
C LYS A 91 13.92 -4.79 -19.56
N ARG A 92 14.40 -3.72 -20.19
CA ARG A 92 14.17 -3.51 -21.61
C ARG A 92 14.68 -4.78 -22.28
N PRO A 93 13.91 -5.47 -23.14
CA PRO A 93 14.58 -6.34 -24.09
C PRO A 93 15.54 -5.42 -24.86
N GLU A 94 16.83 -5.68 -24.72
CA GLU A 94 17.80 -5.22 -25.69
C GLU A 94 17.38 -5.89 -26.99
N ILE A 95 16.68 -5.16 -27.83
CA ILE A 95 16.61 -5.46 -29.26
C ILE A 95 18.01 -5.18 -29.79
N GLY A 96 18.86 -6.20 -29.65
CA GLY A 96 20.10 -6.34 -30.40
C GLY A 96 19.81 -7.04 -31.72
N ALA A 97 20.52 -6.56 -32.75
CA ALA A 97 20.44 -6.82 -34.19
C ALA A 97 19.40 -5.99 -34.94
#